data_AF-A0A969BLM3-F1
#
_entry.id   AF-A0A969BLM3-F1
#
_cell.length_a   1.000
_cell.length_b   1.000
_cell.length_c   1.000
_cell.angle_alpha   90.00
_cell.angle_beta   90.00
_cell.angle_gamma   90.00
#
_symmetry.space_group_name_H-M   'P 1'
#
loop_
_entity.id
_entity.type
_entity.pdbx_description
1 polymer ?
#
loop_
_entity_poly.entity_id
_entity_poly.type
_entity_poly.pdbx_seq_one_letter_code
_entity_poly.pdbx_strand_id
1 'polypeptide(L)'
;METQKVKTCFTISFTDEQYNRARLYVDDMKRHPHRVYWRGKQGKSDEELIIEQITHRILSGFYNDEPFAASRFIIRMESAATL
;
A
#
# COMPACT_ATOMS: atom_id res chain seq x y z
N MET A 1 20.17 17.40 -8.05
CA MET A 1 18.85 17.94 -7.69
C MET A 1 18.59 17.54 -6.25
N GLU A 2 18.45 18.50 -5.34
CA GLU A 2 18.06 18.19 -3.96
C GLU A 2 16.56 17.93 -3.90
N THR A 3 16.14 16.90 -3.16
CA THR A 3 14.73 16.52 -3.00
C THR A 3 14.33 16.69 -1.54
N GLN A 4 13.18 17.30 -1.28
CA GLN A 4 12.59 17.33 0.06
C GLN A 4 11.78 16.06 0.32
N LYS A 5 11.72 15.62 1.58
CA LYS A 5 10.99 14.42 2.00
C LYS A 5 9.85 14.82 2.92
N VAL A 6 8.66 14.27 2.68
CA VAL A 6 7.49 14.42 3.54
C VAL A 6 6.98 13.04 3.96
N LYS A 7 6.41 12.96 5.17
CA LYS A 7 5.70 11.77 5.63
C LYS A 7 4.22 12.10 5.75
N THR A 8 3.39 11.28 5.14
CA THR A 8 1.93 11.38 5.18
C THR A 8 1.34 10.06 5.68
N CYS A 9 0.21 10.15 6.36
CA CYS A 9 -0.52 9.00 6.85
C CYS A 9 -1.89 8.97 6.17
N PHE A 10 -2.23 7.82 5.57
CA PHE A 10 -3.58 7.55 5.10
C PHE A 10 -4.29 6.66 6.10
N THR A 11 -5.55 6.97 6.40
CA THR A 11 -6.46 6.03 7.04
C THR A 11 -7.28 5.38 5.93
N ILE A 12 -7.16 4.06 5.79
CA ILE A 12 -7.78 3.29 4.71
C ILE A 12 -8.63 2.19 5.33
N SER A 13 -9.85 2.00 4.82
CA SER A 13 -10.64 0.79 5.08
C SER A 13 -10.42 -0.23 3.97
N PHE A 14 -10.51 -1.51 4.32
CA PHE A 14 -10.43 -2.59 3.34
C PHE A 14 -11.34 -3.75 3.72
N THR A 15 -11.70 -4.57 2.73
CA THR A 15 -12.51 -5.76 2.91
C THR A 15 -11.65 -6.99 3.15
N ASP A 16 -12.23 -8.05 3.73
CA ASP A 16 -11.56 -9.35 3.89
C ASP A 16 -11.10 -9.93 2.55
N GLU A 17 -11.85 -9.67 1.49
CA GLU A 17 -11.46 -10.09 0.14
C GLU A 17 -10.20 -9.36 -0.34
N GLN A 18 -10.10 -8.04 -0.10
CA GLN A 18 -8.89 -7.28 -0.42
C GLN A 18 -7.69 -7.78 0.40
N TYR A 19 -7.89 -8.10 1.68
CA TYR A 19 -6.86 -8.70 2.51
C TYR A 19 -6.39 -10.04 1.98
N ASN A 20 -7.32 -10.96 1.67
CA ASN A 20 -6.98 -12.28 1.14
C ASN A 20 -6.25 -12.21 -0.20
N ARG A 21 -6.66 -11.31 -1.10
CA ARG A 21 -5.98 -11.08 -2.38
C ARG A 21 -4.56 -10.55 -2.17
N ALA A 22 -4.36 -9.63 -1.22
CA ALA A 22 -3.05 -9.08 -0.89
C ALA A 22 -2.13 -10.14 -0.27
N ARG A 23 -2.64 -10.98 0.63
CA ARG A 23 -1.91 -12.13 1.20
C ARG A 23 -1.40 -13.07 0.12
N LEU A 24 -2.28 -13.52 -0.78
CA LEU A 24 -1.89 -14.41 -1.89
C LEU A 24 -0.83 -13.77 -2.80
N TYR A 25 -0.94 -12.46 -3.04
CA TYR A 25 0.05 -11.73 -3.81
C TYR A 25 1.41 -11.71 -3.12
N VAL A 26 1.46 -11.38 -1.82
CA VAL A 26 2.70 -11.36 -1.03
C VAL A 26 3.35 -12.75 -1.01
N ASP A 27 2.55 -13.80 -0.84
CA ASP A 27 3.02 -15.19 -0.88
C ASP A 27 3.68 -15.54 -2.23
N ASP A 28 3.11 -15.08 -3.35
CA ASP A 28 3.73 -15.22 -4.68
C ASP A 28 5.01 -14.40 -4.80
N MET A 29 5.04 -13.16 -4.31
CA MET A 29 6.21 -12.27 -4.44
C MET A 29 7.42 -12.81 -3.68
N LYS A 30 7.21 -13.41 -2.50
CA LYS A 30 8.27 -14.05 -1.72
C LYS A 30 8.98 -15.17 -2.48
N ARG A 31 8.27 -15.88 -3.36
CA ARG A 31 8.83 -16.92 -4.24
C ARG A 31 9.61 -16.34 -5.42
N HIS A 32 9.51 -15.02 -5.65
CA HIS A 32 10.12 -14.32 -6.77
C HIS A 32 10.89 -13.06 -6.31
N PRO A 33 11.94 -13.22 -5.48
CA PRO A 33 12.61 -12.10 -4.80
C PRO A 33 13.35 -11.13 -5.73
N HIS A 34 13.54 -11.50 -7.00
CA HIS A 34 14.16 -10.62 -8.01
C HIS A 34 13.19 -9.61 -8.62
N ARG A 35 11.87 -9.71 -8.34
CA ARG A 35 10.87 -8.77 -8.84
C ARG A 35 11.04 -7.39 -8.21
N VAL A 36 10.75 -6.33 -8.99
CA VAL A 36 10.87 -4.93 -8.55
C VAL A 36 10.08 -4.66 -7.26
N TYR A 37 8.92 -5.29 -7.10
CA TYR A 37 8.10 -5.20 -5.89
C TYR A 37 8.90 -5.50 -4.60
N TRP A 38 9.85 -6.43 -4.65
CA TRP A 38 10.59 -6.90 -3.48
C TRP A 38 11.75 -5.96 -3.07
N ARG A 39 12.12 -5.00 -3.92
CA ARG A 39 13.20 -4.05 -3.60
C ARG A 39 12.79 -3.16 -2.43
N GLY A 40 13.58 -3.18 -1.34
CA GLY A 40 13.32 -2.39 -0.13
C GLY A 40 12.25 -2.97 0.80
N LYS A 41 11.88 -4.24 0.59
CA LYS A 41 10.92 -4.98 1.43
C LYS A 41 11.60 -5.97 2.39
N GLN A 42 12.93 -6.04 2.37
CA GLN A 42 13.72 -6.92 3.23
C GLN A 42 13.49 -6.60 4.71
N GLY A 43 13.22 -7.63 5.52
CA GLY A 43 13.05 -7.51 6.97
C GLY A 43 11.66 -7.09 7.44
N LYS A 44 10.71 -6.83 6.53
CA LYS A 44 9.31 -6.56 6.89
C LYS A 44 8.58 -7.85 7.25
N SER A 45 7.64 -7.74 8.17
CA SER A 45 6.68 -8.80 8.48
C SER A 45 5.67 -8.99 7.35
N ASP A 46 5.05 -10.16 7.33
CA ASP A 46 3.99 -10.49 6.37
C ASP A 46 2.84 -9.50 6.42
N GLU A 47 2.43 -9.13 7.63
CA GLU A 47 1.36 -8.17 7.85
C GLU A 47 1.71 -6.80 7.27
N GLU A 48 2.94 -6.30 7.49
CA GLU A 48 3.38 -5.05 6.86
C GLU A 48 3.33 -5.11 5.34
N LEU A 49 3.77 -6.22 4.74
CA LEU A 49 3.75 -6.40 3.29
C LEU A 49 2.33 -6.45 2.73
N ILE A 50 1.42 -7.12 3.45
CA ILE A 50 0.01 -7.23 3.09
C ILE A 50 -0.66 -5.86 3.15
N ILE A 51 -0.50 -5.13 4.25
CA ILE A 51 -1.06 -3.78 4.42
C ILE A 51 -0.48 -2.80 3.38
N GLU A 52 0.83 -2.89 3.08
CA GLU A 52 1.44 -2.09 2.01
C GLU A 52 0.85 -2.41 0.64
N GLN A 53 0.58 -3.69 0.35
CA GLN A 53 -0.01 -4.09 -0.92
C GLN A 53 -1.46 -3.63 -1.05
N ILE A 54 -2.26 -3.73 0.01
CA ILE A 54 -3.64 -3.20 0.05
C ILE A 54 -3.61 -1.69 -0.21
N THR A 55 -2.76 -0.97 0.52
CA THR A 55 -2.60 0.48 0.40
C THR A 55 -2.18 0.86 -1.02
N HIS A 56 -1.19 0.17 -1.59
CA HIS A 56 -0.73 0.42 -2.95
C HIS A 56 -1.84 0.24 -3.99
N ARG A 57 -2.65 -0.82 -3.88
CA ARG A 57 -3.76 -1.07 -4.81
C ARG A 57 -4.86 -0.01 -4.72
N ILE A 58 -5.25 0.37 -3.50
CA ILE A 58 -6.30 1.38 -3.29
C ILE A 58 -5.83 2.74 -3.79
N LEU A 59 -4.61 3.17 -3.42
CA LEU A 59 -4.08 4.46 -3.87
C LEU A 59 -3.81 4.48 -5.38
N SER A 60 -3.28 3.39 -5.95
CA SER A 60 -3.07 3.30 -7.40
C SER A 60 -4.39 3.36 -8.15
N GLY A 61 -5.42 2.64 -7.69
CA GLY A 61 -6.76 2.71 -8.26
C GLY A 61 -7.36 4.11 -8.14
N PHE A 62 -7.12 4.80 -7.02
CA PHE A 62 -7.58 6.18 -6.82
C PHE A 62 -6.94 7.16 -7.81
N TYR A 63 -5.64 7.02 -8.09
CA TYR A 63 -4.93 7.96 -8.96
C TYR A 63 -5.00 7.64 -10.46
N ASN A 64 -5.21 6.38 -10.85
CA ASN A 64 -5.03 5.96 -12.24
C ASN A 64 -6.28 5.35 -12.89
N ASP A 65 -6.93 4.40 -12.23
CA ASP A 65 -7.84 3.47 -12.92
C ASP A 65 -9.32 3.71 -12.57
N GLU A 66 -9.64 3.85 -11.28
CA GLU A 66 -11.02 3.81 -10.77
C GLU A 66 -11.21 4.80 -9.58
N PRO A 67 -11.04 6.11 -9.79
CA PRO A 67 -11.01 7.11 -8.72
C PRO A 67 -12.24 7.09 -7.82
N PHE A 68 -13.44 6.95 -8.39
CA PHE A 68 -14.70 6.93 -7.63
C PHE A 68 -14.91 5.66 -6.82
N ALA A 69 -14.45 4.50 -7.30
CA ALA A 69 -14.57 3.25 -6.56
C ALA A 69 -13.53 3.18 -5.43
N ALA A 70 -12.29 3.57 -5.74
CA ALA A 70 -11.18 3.52 -4.80
C ALA A 70 -11.27 4.58 -3.69
N SER A 71 -11.78 5.78 -3.99
CA SER A 71 -11.91 6.85 -2.99
C SER A 71 -12.79 6.47 -1.80
N ARG A 72 -13.74 5.55 -2.00
CA ARG A 72 -14.63 5.04 -0.93
C ARG A 72 -13.88 4.34 0.19
N PHE A 73 -12.65 3.88 -0.07
CA PHE A 73 -11.79 3.23 0.91
C PHE A 73 -10.82 4.20 1.58
N ILE A 74 -10.67 5.43 1.08
CA ILE A 74 -9.80 6.45 1.65
C ILE A 74 -10.63 7.29 2.63
N ILE A 75 -10.42 7.07 3.93
CA ILE A 75 -11.16 7.77 4.98
C ILE A 75 -10.59 9.18 5.18
N ARG A 76 -9.26 9.29 5.24
CA ARG A 76 -8.56 10.58 5.39
C ARG A 76 -7.08 10.46 5.02
N MET A 77 -6.48 11.59 4.68
CA MET A 77 -5.05 11.78 4.50
C MET A 77 -4.61 12.91 5.43
N GLU A 78 -3.63 12.65 6.27
CA GLU A 78 -3.12 13.60 7.24
C GLU A 78 -1.60 13.73 7.10
N SER A 79 -1.09 14.91 7.49
CA SER A 79 0.34 15.09 7.68
C SER A 79 0.80 14.23 8.85
N ALA A 80 1.94 13.56 8.71
CA ALA A 80 2.58 12.91 9.85
C ALA A 80 3.43 13.89 10.69
N ALA A 81 3.43 15.18 10.35
CA ALA A 81 4.01 16.21 11.20
C ALA A 81 3.17 16.30 12.48
N THR A 82 3.80 16.02 13.62
CA THR A 82 3.26 16.38 14.92
C THR A 82 3.04 17.89 14.98
N LEU A 83 1.83 18.31 15.35
CA LEU A 83 1.59 19.63 15.93
C LEU A 83 2.33 19.74 17.28
#